data_AF-A0A3C0CAS5-F1
#
_entry.id   AF-A0A3C0CAS5-F1
#
_cell.length_a   1.000
_cell.length_b   1.000
_cell.length_c   1.000
_cell.angle_alpha   90.00
_cell.angle_beta   90.00
_cell.angle_gamma   90.00
#
_symmetry.space_group_name_H-M   'P 1'
#
loop_
_entity.id
_entity.type
_entity.pdbx_description
1 polymer ?
#
loop_
_entity_poly.entity_id
_entity_poly.type
_entity_poly.pdbx_seq_one_letter_code
_entity_poly.pdbx_strand_id
1 'polypeptide(L)'
;MAHTVVRTDMLAGTVNPAFLENGRYKKSNAYEKIDNGSIVMVGALEDGERESHVYSDVPAGTSIDKLVLIAVPEIFKDTSVRKDIRDFEVAAGVVSRGYRLTPGGEFSITADGIDGSPTKGATVGLAANTHKLKVSADDTKIGTIADVEVKKFMTFYTIKITE
;
A
#
# COMPACT_ATOMS: atom_id res chain seq x y z
N MET A 1 -0.80 17.75 -4.24
CA MET A 1 0.26 16.77 -3.91
C MET A 1 0.04 15.58 -4.81
N ALA A 2 1.08 14.98 -5.37
CA ALA A 2 0.91 13.76 -6.16
C ALA A 2 0.63 12.60 -5.20
N HIS A 3 -0.43 11.86 -5.48
CA HIS A 3 -0.75 10.61 -4.80
C HIS A 3 0.10 9.48 -5.37
N THR A 4 0.30 8.47 -4.52
CA THR A 4 1.14 7.33 -4.83
C THR A 4 0.49 6.45 -5.90
N VAL A 5 1.27 6.08 -6.92
CA VAL A 5 0.86 5.13 -7.96
C VAL A 5 1.52 3.79 -7.68
N VAL A 6 0.74 2.70 -7.72
CA VAL A 6 1.19 1.35 -7.36
C VAL A 6 1.11 0.38 -8.53
N ARG A 7 2.05 -0.57 -8.60
CA ARG A 7 2.03 -1.73 -9.49
C ARG A 7 2.18 -3.01 -8.68
N THR A 8 1.35 -3.99 -8.99
CA THR A 8 1.33 -5.30 -8.34
C THR A 8 2.16 -6.29 -9.14
N ASP A 9 3.47 -6.04 -9.28
CA ASP A 9 4.32 -6.74 -10.25
C ASP A 9 4.40 -8.26 -10.01
N MET A 10 4.75 -8.68 -8.79
CA MET A 10 4.89 -10.08 -8.39
C MET A 10 4.31 -10.33 -7.00
N LEU A 11 3.13 -9.79 -6.73
CA LEU A 11 2.41 -10.07 -5.48
C LEU A 11 1.65 -11.39 -5.57
N ALA A 12 1.73 -12.23 -4.53
CA ALA A 12 1.05 -13.54 -4.52
C ALA A 12 -0.46 -13.46 -4.83
N GLY A 13 -1.11 -12.38 -4.41
CA GLY A 13 -2.53 -12.10 -4.66
C GLY A 13 -2.92 -11.93 -6.13
N THR A 14 -1.96 -11.71 -7.05
CA THR A 14 -2.25 -11.64 -8.49
C THR A 14 -2.44 -13.02 -9.13
N VAL A 15 -1.91 -14.07 -8.50
CA VAL A 15 -2.01 -15.44 -8.96
C VAL A 15 -2.98 -16.25 -8.11
N ASN A 16 -2.96 -16.05 -6.79
CA ASN A 16 -3.81 -16.78 -5.85
C ASN A 16 -4.70 -15.82 -5.05
N PRO A 17 -6.03 -15.85 -5.24
CA PRO A 17 -6.95 -14.93 -4.57
C PRO A 17 -7.02 -15.13 -3.05
N ALA A 18 -6.50 -16.23 -2.50
CA ALA A 18 -6.42 -16.44 -1.05
C ALA A 18 -5.49 -15.43 -0.34
N PHE A 19 -4.63 -14.72 -1.09
CA PHE A 19 -3.78 -13.64 -0.57
C PHE A 19 -4.40 -12.25 -0.77
N LEU A 20 -5.66 -12.18 -1.19
CA LEU A 20 -6.41 -10.94 -1.29
C LEU A 20 -7.28 -10.77 -0.05
N GLU A 21 -7.24 -9.56 0.49
CA GLU A 21 -8.14 -9.14 1.56
C GLU A 21 -8.96 -7.96 1.07
N ASN A 22 -10.21 -7.89 1.51
CA ASN A 22 -11.04 -6.71 1.30
C ASN A 22 -11.23 -6.02 2.65
N GLY A 23 -11.21 -4.70 2.64
CA GLY A 23 -11.43 -3.95 3.87
C GLY A 23 -11.52 -2.46 3.64
N ARG A 24 -11.91 -1.74 4.69
CA ARG A 24 -12.05 -0.28 4.67
C ARG A 24 -11.06 0.34 5.65
N TYR A 25 -10.38 1.39 5.22
CA TYR A 25 -9.44 2.10 6.06
C TYR A 25 -10.16 2.98 7.08
N LYS A 26 -9.78 2.82 8.35
CA LYS A 26 -10.19 3.68 9.46
C LYS A 26 -8.97 4.19 10.21
N LYS A 27 -9.02 5.46 10.56
CA LYS A 27 -8.11 6.09 11.51
C LYS A 27 -8.93 6.62 12.68
N SER A 28 -8.52 6.28 13.90
CA SER A 28 -9.24 6.69 15.12
C SER A 28 -10.75 6.41 15.05
N ASN A 29 -11.13 5.24 14.53
CA ASN A 29 -12.51 4.77 14.31
C ASN A 29 -13.36 5.56 13.28
N ALA A 30 -12.79 6.51 12.56
CA ALA A 30 -13.45 7.19 11.44
C ALA A 30 -12.92 6.66 10.11
N TYR A 31 -13.79 6.53 9.11
CA TYR A 31 -13.34 6.26 7.75
C TYR A 31 -12.54 7.44 7.22
N GLU A 32 -11.40 7.15 6.61
CA GLU A 32 -10.53 8.17 6.05
C GLU A 32 -10.10 7.76 4.64
N LYS A 33 -9.64 8.74 3.88
CA LYS A 33 -9.05 8.51 2.57
C LYS A 33 -7.66 7.90 2.73
N ILE A 34 -7.23 7.14 1.74
CA ILE A 34 -5.90 6.54 1.74
C ILE A 34 -5.33 6.44 0.33
N ASP A 35 -4.03 6.62 0.21
CA ASP A 35 -3.34 6.49 -1.06
C ASP A 35 -3.20 5.02 -1.46
N ASN A 36 -3.29 4.76 -2.77
CA ASN A 36 -2.84 3.49 -3.33
C ASN A 36 -1.35 3.27 -3.01
N GLY A 37 -0.92 2.02 -2.86
CA GLY A 37 0.45 1.71 -2.47
C GLY A 37 0.76 1.94 -0.98
N SER A 38 -0.21 2.39 -0.18
CA SER A 38 -0.09 2.40 1.29
C SER A 38 -0.15 0.98 1.85
N ILE A 39 0.54 0.75 2.96
CA ILE A 39 0.55 -0.53 3.68
C ILE A 39 -0.22 -0.37 4.97
N VAL A 40 -1.19 -1.23 5.20
CA VAL A 40 -2.08 -1.17 6.35
C VAL A 40 -2.11 -2.50 7.08
N MET A 41 -2.46 -2.45 8.36
CA MET A 41 -2.72 -3.65 9.15
C MET A 41 -4.17 -4.11 8.94
N VAL A 42 -4.35 -5.41 8.71
CA VAL A 42 -5.66 -6.05 8.67
C VAL A 42 -6.14 -6.35 10.09
N GLY A 43 -7.26 -5.75 10.47
CA GLY A 43 -7.95 -5.97 11.73
C GLY A 43 -9.06 -7.01 11.63
N ALA A 44 -10.05 -6.92 12.53
CA ALA A 44 -11.22 -7.79 12.53
C ALA A 44 -12.16 -7.51 11.36
N LEU A 45 -13.07 -8.45 11.09
CA LEU A 45 -14.22 -8.24 10.20
C LEU A 45 -15.05 -7.05 10.71
N GLU A 46 -15.52 -6.25 9.77
CA GLU A 46 -16.44 -5.16 10.05
C GLU A 46 -17.82 -5.71 10.42
N ASP A 47 -18.49 -5.06 11.38
CA ASP A 47 -19.77 -5.52 11.88
C ASP A 47 -20.82 -5.55 10.75
N GLY A 48 -21.53 -6.68 10.63
CA GLY A 48 -22.50 -6.93 9.56
C GLY A 48 -21.90 -7.25 8.18
N GLU A 49 -20.58 -7.26 8.01
CA GLU A 49 -19.92 -7.59 6.74
C GLU A 49 -19.39 -9.03 6.75
N ARG A 50 -19.55 -9.75 5.63
CA ARG A 50 -19.09 -11.15 5.50
C ARG A 50 -17.60 -11.26 5.13
N GLU A 51 -17.08 -10.30 4.38
CA GLU A 51 -15.76 -10.39 3.72
C GLU A 51 -14.93 -9.10 3.84
N SER A 52 -15.45 -8.04 4.49
CA SER A 52 -14.77 -6.75 4.63
C SER A 52 -14.17 -6.60 6.03
N HIS A 53 -12.85 -6.44 6.10
CA HIS A 53 -12.11 -6.17 7.33
C HIS A 53 -11.96 -4.66 7.59
N VAL A 54 -11.59 -4.33 8.82
CA VAL A 54 -11.15 -2.98 9.17
C VAL A 54 -9.64 -2.87 8.97
N TYR A 55 -9.21 -1.93 8.14
CA TYR A 55 -7.80 -1.57 7.98
C TYR A 55 -7.43 -0.41 8.89
N SER A 56 -6.19 -0.41 9.39
CA SER A 56 -5.67 0.62 10.28
C SER A 56 -4.19 0.93 10.01
N ASP A 57 -3.70 2.05 10.57
CA ASP A 57 -2.28 2.35 10.65
C ASP A 57 -1.52 1.19 11.32
N VAL A 58 -0.25 0.99 10.96
CA VAL A 58 0.53 -0.17 11.41
C VAL A 58 1.20 0.11 12.75
N PRO A 59 0.86 -0.59 13.84
CA PRO A 59 1.59 -0.48 15.10
C PRO A 59 3.05 -0.94 14.97
N ALA A 60 3.93 -0.42 15.81
CA ALA A 60 5.33 -0.83 15.85
C ALA A 60 5.48 -2.36 16.05
N GLY A 61 6.40 -2.98 15.32
CA GLY A 61 6.68 -4.41 15.45
C GLY A 61 5.57 -5.35 14.97
N THR A 62 4.59 -4.82 14.22
CA THR A 62 3.56 -5.67 13.58
C THR A 62 4.22 -6.61 12.59
N SER A 63 3.92 -7.90 12.72
CA SER A 63 4.44 -8.91 11.79
C SER A 63 3.83 -8.77 10.40
N ILE A 64 4.62 -9.08 9.37
CA ILE A 64 4.29 -8.85 7.97
C ILE A 64 3.06 -9.63 7.50
N ASP A 65 2.76 -10.76 8.15
CA ASP A 65 1.61 -11.62 7.84
C ASP A 65 0.25 -10.92 8.05
N LYS A 66 0.23 -9.88 8.90
CA LYS A 66 -0.94 -9.04 9.17
C LYS A 66 -1.03 -7.80 8.29
N LEU A 67 -0.08 -7.61 7.38
CA LEU A 67 0.02 -6.42 6.54
C LEU A 67 -0.46 -6.69 5.14
N VAL A 68 -1.11 -5.68 4.56
CA VAL A 68 -1.54 -5.68 3.17
C VAL A 68 -1.15 -4.38 2.48
N LEU A 69 -0.77 -4.49 1.21
CA LEU A 69 -0.61 -3.36 0.30
C LEU A 69 -1.96 -3.02 -0.32
N ILE A 70 -2.41 -1.77 -0.19
CA ILE A 70 -3.63 -1.30 -0.85
C ILE A 70 -3.35 -1.07 -2.33
N ALA A 71 -4.11 -1.75 -3.20
CA ALA A 71 -4.09 -1.47 -4.63
C ALA A 71 -5.49 -1.65 -5.23
N VAL A 72 -6.19 -0.53 -5.38
CA VAL A 72 -7.53 -0.44 -5.98
C VAL A 72 -7.40 0.04 -7.43
N PRO A 73 -8.24 -0.45 -8.36
CA PRO A 73 -8.28 0.08 -9.73
C PRO A 73 -8.49 1.60 -9.72
N GLU A 74 -7.61 2.31 -10.40
CA GLU A 74 -7.55 3.78 -10.41
C GLU A 74 -8.59 4.35 -11.38
N ILE A 75 -9.87 4.21 -11.00
CA ILE A 75 -11.02 4.63 -11.80
C ILE A 75 -11.58 5.93 -11.24
N PHE A 76 -11.48 6.99 -12.04
CA PHE A 76 -12.11 8.26 -11.73
C PHE A 76 -13.58 8.25 -12.14
N LYS A 77 -14.50 8.21 -11.15
CA LYS A 77 -15.95 8.26 -11.42
C LYS A 77 -16.42 9.57 -12.03
N ASP A 78 -15.75 10.67 -11.67
CA ASP A 78 -16.01 11.99 -12.23
C ASP A 78 -14.93 12.33 -13.26
N THR A 79 -15.34 12.43 -14.52
CA THR A 79 -14.49 12.72 -15.69
C THR A 79 -14.63 14.17 -16.16
N SER A 80 -15.34 15.01 -15.40
CA SER A 80 -15.63 16.41 -15.78
C SER A 80 -14.40 17.32 -15.74
N VAL A 81 -13.34 16.87 -15.07
CA VAL A 81 -12.05 17.55 -14.96
C VAL A 81 -10.97 16.59 -15.48
N ARG A 82 -9.91 17.12 -16.09
CA ARG A 82 -8.73 16.33 -16.46
C ARG A 82 -8.10 15.79 -15.17
N LYS A 83 -8.11 14.47 -15.00
CA LYS A 83 -7.47 13.78 -13.87
C LYS A 83 -6.25 13.02 -14.37
N ASP A 84 -5.15 13.19 -13.66
CA ASP A 84 -3.95 12.39 -13.82
C ASP A 84 -4.03 11.21 -12.86
N ILE A 85 -3.33 10.11 -13.16
CA ILE A 85 -3.27 8.93 -12.29
C ILE A 85 -2.70 9.28 -10.90
N ARG A 86 -1.86 10.32 -10.84
CA ARG A 86 -1.31 10.91 -9.63
C ARG A 86 -2.31 11.71 -8.80
N ASP A 87 -3.55 11.87 -9.27
CA ASP A 87 -4.63 12.50 -8.50
C ASP A 87 -5.53 11.45 -7.82
N PHE A 88 -5.19 10.15 -7.93
CA PHE A 88 -6.00 9.07 -7.40
C PHE A 88 -5.73 8.80 -5.92
N GLU A 89 -6.79 8.88 -5.12
CA GLU A 89 -6.84 8.39 -3.74
C GLU A 89 -8.08 7.50 -3.57
N VAL A 90 -7.99 6.53 -2.67
CA VAL A 90 -9.17 5.78 -2.24
C VAL A 90 -10.01 6.69 -1.34
N ALA A 91 -11.26 6.92 -1.74
CA ALA A 91 -12.20 7.71 -0.95
C ALA A 91 -12.57 7.01 0.37
N ALA A 92 -12.89 7.82 1.40
CA ALA A 92 -13.28 7.33 2.71
C ALA A 92 -14.50 6.40 2.63
N GLY A 93 -14.43 5.27 3.34
CA GLY A 93 -15.52 4.29 3.43
C GLY A 93 -15.66 3.39 2.20
N VAL A 94 -14.81 3.55 1.19
CA VAL A 94 -14.76 2.63 0.04
C VAL A 94 -13.98 1.38 0.42
N VAL A 95 -14.49 0.23 0.00
CA VAL A 95 -13.80 -1.05 0.17
C VAL A 95 -12.57 -1.07 -0.73
N SER A 96 -11.42 -1.29 -0.13
CA SER A 96 -10.12 -1.41 -0.76
C SER A 96 -9.67 -2.87 -0.82
N ARG A 97 -9.05 -3.23 -1.96
CA ARG A 97 -8.35 -4.50 -2.09
C ARG A 97 -6.95 -4.37 -1.51
N GLY A 98 -6.67 -5.19 -0.51
CA GLY A 98 -5.37 -5.39 0.08
C GLY A 98 -4.70 -6.65 -0.49
N TYR A 99 -3.43 -6.55 -0.84
CA TYR A 99 -2.60 -7.68 -1.23
C TYR A 99 -1.70 -8.05 -0.05
N ARG A 100 -1.86 -9.27 0.50
CA ARG A 100 -1.00 -9.74 1.59
C ARG A 100 0.46 -9.73 1.16
N LEU A 101 1.29 -9.13 2.01
CA LEU A 101 2.73 -9.10 1.80
C LEU A 101 3.29 -10.50 2.07
N THR A 102 4.03 -11.04 1.11
CA THR A 102 4.61 -12.38 1.19
C THR A 102 6.09 -12.30 0.83
N PRO A 103 6.98 -12.93 1.62
CA PRO A 103 8.40 -12.98 1.31
C PRO A 103 8.64 -13.52 -0.11
N GLY A 104 9.51 -12.86 -0.86
CA GLY A 104 9.79 -13.18 -2.26
C GLY A 104 8.85 -12.53 -3.28
N GLY A 105 7.78 -11.86 -2.83
CA GLY A 105 6.94 -11.02 -3.68
C GLY A 105 7.56 -9.65 -3.97
N GLU A 106 7.07 -8.99 -5.01
CA GLU A 106 7.56 -7.66 -5.43
C GLU A 106 6.40 -6.74 -5.84
N PHE A 107 6.52 -5.46 -5.53
CA PHE A 107 5.60 -4.41 -5.96
C PHE A 107 6.38 -3.12 -6.23
N SER A 108 5.84 -2.24 -7.07
CA SER A 108 6.47 -0.96 -7.37
C SER A 108 5.57 0.20 -6.98
N ILE A 109 6.14 1.24 -6.38
CA ILE A 109 5.43 2.50 -6.08
C ILE A 109 6.24 3.72 -6.51
N THR A 110 5.57 4.86 -6.68
CA THR A 110 6.25 6.14 -6.90
C THR A 110 6.87 6.68 -5.61
N ALA A 111 7.83 7.62 -5.74
CA ALA A 111 8.47 8.27 -4.59
C ALA A 111 7.48 8.92 -3.62
N ASP A 112 6.31 9.34 -4.11
CA ASP A 112 5.28 9.98 -3.30
C ASP A 112 4.79 9.08 -2.15
N GLY A 113 4.89 7.76 -2.32
CA GLY A 113 4.52 6.75 -1.32
C GLY A 113 5.63 6.36 -0.35
N ILE A 114 6.82 6.95 -0.50
CA ILE A 114 7.99 6.65 0.33
C ILE A 114 8.43 7.93 1.04
N ASP A 115 8.48 7.88 2.37
CA ASP A 115 9.10 8.90 3.20
C ASP A 115 10.62 8.71 3.22
N GLY A 116 11.35 9.79 2.98
CA GLY A 116 12.81 9.81 2.81
C GLY A 116 13.28 9.86 1.35
N SER A 117 14.55 9.53 1.13
CA SER A 117 15.19 9.55 -0.20
C SER A 117 15.39 8.12 -0.71
N PRO A 118 14.45 7.56 -1.50
CA PRO A 118 14.56 6.19 -1.98
C PRO A 118 15.71 6.04 -2.98
N THR A 119 16.54 5.03 -2.76
CA THR A 119 17.66 4.66 -3.63
C THR A 119 17.73 3.15 -3.77
N LYS A 120 18.25 2.66 -4.90
CA LYS A 120 18.43 1.22 -5.13
C LYS A 120 19.32 0.62 -4.03
N GLY A 121 18.89 -0.49 -3.45
CA GLY A 121 19.56 -1.19 -2.35
C GLY A 121 19.19 -0.67 -0.94
N ALA A 122 18.44 0.43 -0.82
CA ALA A 122 18.00 0.90 0.48
C ALA A 122 16.95 -0.04 1.10
N THR A 123 17.04 -0.25 2.41
CA THR A 123 16.01 -0.96 3.17
C THR A 123 14.80 -0.07 3.38
N VAL A 124 13.61 -0.66 3.30
CA VAL A 124 12.33 0.02 3.51
C VAL A 124 11.47 -0.72 4.51
N GLY A 125 10.67 0.03 5.24
CA GLY A 125 9.75 -0.49 6.23
C GLY A 125 8.71 0.55 6.60
N LEU A 126 8.08 0.39 7.76
CA LEU A 126 7.10 1.31 8.32
C LEU A 126 7.59 1.81 9.67
N ALA A 127 7.39 3.10 9.93
CA ALA A 127 7.46 3.63 11.28
C ALA A 127 6.19 3.29 12.08
N ALA A 128 6.23 3.39 13.40
CA ALA A 128 5.07 3.18 14.24
C ALA A 128 3.87 4.07 13.86
N ASN A 129 2.69 3.48 13.82
CA ASN A 129 1.41 4.14 13.58
C ASN A 129 1.37 4.95 12.28
N THR A 130 1.94 4.37 11.22
CA THR A 130 1.87 4.91 9.86
C THR A 130 1.41 3.85 8.87
N HIS A 131 1.02 4.31 7.68
CA HIS A 131 0.72 3.47 6.53
C HIS A 131 1.63 3.77 5.32
N LYS A 132 2.50 4.78 5.45
CA LYS A 132 3.44 5.20 4.41
C LYS A 132 4.79 4.53 4.60
N LEU A 133 5.33 3.96 3.54
CA LEU A 133 6.68 3.37 3.57
C LEU A 133 7.72 4.42 3.93
N LYS A 134 8.75 4.01 4.66
CA LYS A 134 9.88 4.85 5.04
C LYS A 134 11.19 4.15 4.73
N VAL A 135 12.14 4.91 4.18
CA VAL A 135 13.52 4.44 4.01
C VAL A 135 14.18 4.30 5.38
N SER A 136 14.85 3.17 5.61
CA SER A 136 15.53 2.84 6.88
C SER A 136 14.60 2.96 8.09
N ALA A 137 13.43 2.34 8.02
CA ALA A 137 12.53 2.23 9.16
C ALA A 137 13.07 1.24 10.19
N ASP A 138 12.98 1.61 11.47
CA ASP A 138 13.51 0.82 12.59
C ASP A 138 12.49 -0.17 13.16
N ASP A 139 11.19 0.11 13.01
CA ASP A 139 10.12 -0.66 13.66
C ASP A 139 9.74 -1.92 12.87
N THR A 140 9.10 -1.76 11.71
CA THR A 140 8.60 -2.87 10.90
C THR A 140 9.34 -2.90 9.58
N LYS A 141 10.22 -3.88 9.40
CA LYS A 141 10.95 -4.10 8.15
C LYS A 141 10.06 -4.81 7.13
N ILE A 142 10.14 -4.40 5.87
CA ILE A 142 9.36 -5.01 4.78
C ILE A 142 10.31 -5.61 3.74
N GLY A 143 11.33 -4.84 3.35
CA GLY A 143 12.13 -5.25 2.21
C GLY A 143 13.21 -4.28 1.83
N THR A 144 13.65 -4.42 0.58
CA THR A 144 14.67 -3.57 -0.02
C THR A 144 14.21 -3.06 -1.38
N ILE A 145 14.69 -1.87 -1.77
CA ILE A 145 14.46 -1.33 -3.11
C ILE A 145 15.36 -2.09 -4.09
N ALA A 146 14.79 -3.00 -4.87
CA ALA A 146 15.51 -3.86 -5.80
C ALA A 146 15.86 -3.13 -7.11
N ASP A 147 14.99 -2.24 -7.59
CA ASP A 147 15.22 -1.51 -8.83
C ASP A 147 14.55 -0.12 -8.84
N VAL A 148 15.02 0.73 -9.75
CA VAL A 148 14.47 2.07 -9.99
C VAL A 148 14.26 2.24 -11.49
N GLU A 149 13.00 2.37 -11.89
CA GLU A 149 12.61 2.48 -13.29
C GLU A 149 11.93 3.83 -13.56
N VAL A 150 12.35 4.53 -14.61
CA VAL A 150 11.63 5.69 -15.11
C VAL A 150 10.73 5.27 -16.27
N LYS A 151 9.40 5.35 -16.09
CA LYS A 151 8.43 5.21 -17.18
C LYS A 151 7.74 6.54 -17.45
N LYS A 152 7.92 7.04 -18.68
CA LYS A 152 7.44 8.36 -19.10
C LYS A 152 8.00 9.45 -18.16
N PHE A 153 7.15 10.01 -17.31
CA PHE A 153 7.46 11.09 -16.35
C PHE A 153 7.42 10.62 -14.89
N MET A 154 7.26 9.31 -14.64
CA MET A 154 7.15 8.74 -13.30
C MET A 154 8.33 7.81 -13.01
N THR A 155 8.91 7.99 -11.83
CA THR A 155 9.95 7.10 -11.29
C THR A 155 9.30 6.10 -10.34
N PHE A 156 9.43 4.83 -10.66
CA PHE A 156 8.95 3.70 -9.87
C PHE A 156 10.13 3.06 -9.15
N TYR A 157 9.90 2.71 -7.89
CA TYR A 157 10.84 2.01 -7.03
C TYR A 157 10.25 0.63 -6.78
N THR A 158 10.92 -0.41 -7.24
CA THR A 158 10.50 -1.80 -7.01
C THR A 158 10.97 -2.23 -5.63
N ILE A 159 10.02 -2.55 -4.76
CA ILE A 159 10.28 -3.09 -3.43
C ILE A 159 10.15 -4.60 -3.51
N LYS A 160 11.25 -5.27 -3.16
CA LYS A 160 11.28 -6.71 -2.94
C LYS A 160 11.03 -7.02 -1.48
N ILE A 161 10.01 -7.81 -1.22
CA ILE A 161 9.62 -8.24 0.13
C ILE A 161 10.60 -9.34 0.57
N THR A 162 11.34 -9.10 1.63
CA THR A 162 12.38 -10.04 2.11
C THR A 162 12.12 -10.58 3.51
N GLU A 163 11.30 -9.87 4.29
CA GLU A 163 10.89 -10.25 5.65
C GLU A 163 9.50 -10.89 5.62
#